data_AF-A0A7Y2BZ02-F1
#
_entry.id   AF-A0A7Y2BZ02-F1
#
_cell.length_a   1.000
_cell.length_b   1.000
_cell.length_c   1.000
_cell.angle_alpha   90.00
_cell.angle_beta   90.00
_cell.angle_gamma   90.00
#
_symmetry.space_group_name_H-M   'P 1'
#
loop_
_entity.id
_entity.type
_entity.pdbx_description
1 polymer ?
#
loop_
_entity_poly.entity_id
_entity_poly.type
_entity_poly.pdbx_seq_one_letter_code
_entity_poly.pdbx_strand_id
1 'polypeptide(L)'
;MRILVLTDSTHHSPENSVYGIVNALYRHPRVTSIILVNRAQKKNQPFFNAESPELFGHEINGEIKFPLDFRSDQLNRVDLSRIDFCFLRIARPIHDQFFKHLVSLIPDRNIINRPSGIHLTSNKAFLLELTKFTVDMKLCNNWKDIEEFYAKHACVLKPLLSYGGKGIVKIKEGHVDYENSTMTIEAFKSIYNNDPQPYLAMEYAEQVSKGDKRIVVAGGKILACSLRLPKEGEWLCNIAQGGSSHITEPDKTELEMVHYISPILEEKGIFYFGLDTLVGNDGERFISEINTLSIGGIVPAEKITGLNITGQFADLFINYCESLI
;
A
#
# COMPACT_ATOMS: atom_id res chain seq x y z
N MET A 1 -9.47 -23.52 7.15
CA MET A 1 -8.66 -22.39 7.62
C MET A 1 -9.56 -21.39 8.30
N ARG A 2 -9.22 -21.02 9.54
CA ARG A 2 -9.85 -19.98 10.33
C ARG A 2 -9.08 -18.69 10.13
N ILE A 3 -9.70 -17.72 9.45
CA ILE A 3 -9.04 -16.49 9.01
C ILE A 3 -9.51 -15.33 9.88
N LEU A 4 -8.57 -14.60 10.47
CA LEU A 4 -8.82 -13.29 11.07
C LEU A 4 -8.60 -12.22 10.00
N VAL A 5 -9.52 -11.28 9.84
CA VAL A 5 -9.36 -10.13 8.93
C VAL A 5 -9.38 -8.87 9.76
N LEU A 6 -8.27 -8.13 9.76
CA LEU A 6 -8.16 -6.84 10.44
C LEU A 6 -8.35 -5.71 9.41
N THR A 7 -9.33 -4.85 9.64
CA THR A 7 -9.64 -3.73 8.73
C THR A 7 -9.93 -2.44 9.49
N ASP A 8 -9.97 -1.31 8.78
CA ASP A 8 -10.37 -0.01 9.34
C ASP A 8 -11.45 0.64 8.48
N SER A 9 -12.70 0.59 8.94
CA SER A 9 -13.85 1.06 8.16
C SER A 9 -14.00 2.57 8.09
N THR A 10 -13.13 3.37 8.74
CA THR A 10 -13.29 4.83 8.88
C THR A 10 -13.44 5.55 7.53
N HIS A 11 -12.77 5.05 6.49
CA HIS A 11 -12.76 5.63 5.15
C HIS A 11 -13.17 4.61 4.07
N HIS A 12 -13.91 3.57 4.44
CA HIS A 12 -14.39 2.60 3.46
C HIS A 12 -15.43 3.22 2.52
N SER A 13 -15.51 2.63 1.32
CA SER A 13 -16.53 2.89 0.32
C SER A 13 -17.04 1.55 -0.24
N PRO A 14 -18.10 1.53 -1.09
CA PRO A 14 -18.53 0.33 -1.81
C PRO A 14 -17.49 -0.29 -2.75
N GLU A 15 -16.36 0.39 -2.96
CA GLU A 15 -15.25 -0.03 -3.82
C GLU A 15 -14.09 -0.64 -3.01
N ASN A 16 -14.15 -0.59 -1.69
CA ASN A 16 -13.11 -1.17 -0.84
C ASN A 16 -13.04 -2.68 -1.05
N SER A 17 -11.83 -3.17 -1.31
CA SER A 17 -11.61 -4.57 -1.70
C SER A 17 -11.88 -5.57 -0.58
N VAL A 18 -11.91 -5.15 0.69
CA VAL A 18 -12.11 -6.08 1.81
C VAL A 18 -13.45 -6.81 1.73
N TYR A 19 -14.53 -6.16 1.29
CA TYR A 19 -15.85 -6.77 1.22
C TYR A 19 -15.89 -7.87 0.15
N GLY A 20 -15.38 -7.58 -1.05
CA GLY A 20 -15.29 -8.55 -2.13
C GLY A 20 -14.39 -9.73 -1.79
N ILE A 21 -13.22 -9.46 -1.22
CA ILE A 21 -12.27 -10.50 -0.78
C ILE A 21 -12.88 -11.38 0.30
N VAL A 22 -13.48 -10.80 1.34
CA VAL A 22 -14.09 -11.58 2.43
C VAL A 22 -15.22 -12.47 1.90
N ASN A 23 -16.07 -11.98 0.99
CA ASN A 23 -17.11 -12.79 0.38
C ASN A 23 -16.54 -13.92 -0.48
N ALA A 24 -15.46 -13.67 -1.23
CA ALA A 24 -14.79 -14.70 -2.02
C ALA A 24 -14.16 -15.77 -1.12
N LEU A 25 -13.45 -15.36 -0.06
CA LEU A 25 -12.88 -16.27 0.94
C LEU A 25 -13.97 -17.07 1.68
N TYR A 26 -15.08 -16.43 2.04
CA TYR A 26 -16.21 -17.09 2.73
C TYR A 26 -16.78 -18.25 1.90
N ARG A 27 -16.80 -18.11 0.57
CA ARG A 27 -17.27 -19.15 -0.36
C ARG A 27 -16.21 -20.21 -0.68
N HIS A 28 -14.95 -20.00 -0.29
CA HIS A 28 -13.86 -20.90 -0.66
C HIS A 28 -13.86 -22.16 0.22
N PRO A 29 -13.80 -23.39 -0.35
CA PRO A 29 -14.00 -24.64 0.38
C PRO A 29 -12.94 -24.95 1.45
N ARG A 30 -11.77 -24.31 1.37
CA ARG A 30 -10.69 -24.44 2.36
C ARG A 30 -10.84 -23.50 3.56
N VAL A 31 -11.78 -22.55 3.51
CA VAL A 31 -12.05 -21.62 4.61
C VAL A 31 -13.17 -22.19 5.48
N THR A 32 -12.91 -22.28 6.78
CA THR A 32 -13.85 -22.86 7.76
C THR A 32 -14.57 -21.79 8.56
N SER A 33 -13.92 -20.65 8.80
CA SER A 33 -14.56 -19.47 9.38
C SER A 33 -13.73 -18.22 9.07
N ILE A 34 -14.41 -17.07 9.07
CA ILE A 34 -13.80 -15.75 8.97
C ILE A 34 -14.29 -14.91 10.12
N ILE A 35 -13.36 -14.28 10.84
CA ILE A 35 -13.66 -13.27 11.86
C ILE A 35 -13.18 -11.92 11.35
N LEU A 36 -14.12 -11.00 11.13
CA LEU A 36 -13.82 -9.64 10.70
C LEU A 36 -13.76 -8.72 11.91
N VAL A 37 -12.62 -8.03 12.06
CA VAL A 37 -12.36 -7.08 13.14
C VAL A 37 -12.16 -5.70 12.55
N ASN A 38 -12.88 -4.74 13.10
CA ASN A 38 -12.80 -3.35 12.68
C ASN A 38 -12.11 -2.48 13.74
N ARG A 39 -11.04 -1.81 13.32
CA ARG A 39 -10.29 -0.85 14.14
C ARG A 39 -11.13 0.33 14.60
N ALA A 40 -12.05 0.83 13.77
CA ALA A 40 -12.86 2.00 14.11
C ALA A 40 -13.78 1.78 15.32
N GLN A 41 -13.98 0.53 15.76
CA GLN A 41 -14.80 0.23 16.93
C GLN A 41 -14.07 0.57 18.22
N LYS A 42 -14.74 1.37 19.08
CA LYS A 42 -14.21 1.77 20.39
C LYS A 42 -13.71 0.60 21.24
N LYS A 43 -14.40 -0.55 21.19
CA LYS A 43 -14.05 -1.77 21.94
C LYS A 43 -12.69 -2.36 21.53
N ASN A 44 -12.24 -2.11 20.30
CA ASN A 44 -10.97 -2.63 19.78
C ASN A 44 -9.83 -1.60 19.86
N GLN A 45 -10.09 -0.33 20.18
CA GLN A 45 -9.05 0.70 20.26
C GLN A 45 -7.88 0.31 21.20
N PRO A 46 -8.11 -0.25 22.41
CA PRO A 46 -7.00 -0.70 23.26
C PRO A 46 -6.09 -1.74 22.60
N PHE A 47 -6.64 -2.62 21.75
CA PHE A 47 -5.82 -3.57 20.98
C PHE A 47 -4.95 -2.86 19.95
N PHE A 48 -5.53 -1.95 19.18
CA PHE A 48 -4.80 -1.22 18.13
C PHE A 48 -3.80 -0.21 18.68
N ASN A 49 -3.95 0.22 19.93
CA ASN A 49 -3.01 1.05 20.66
C ASN A 49 -1.96 0.24 21.45
N ALA A 50 -1.98 -1.10 21.36
CA ALA A 50 -1.09 -1.99 22.12
C ALA A 50 -1.23 -1.86 23.65
N GLU A 51 -2.44 -1.58 24.13
CA GLU A 51 -2.78 -1.46 25.55
C GLU A 51 -3.42 -2.75 26.09
N SER A 52 -4.00 -3.59 25.21
CA SER A 52 -4.68 -4.83 25.60
C SER A 52 -4.55 -5.92 24.53
N PRO A 53 -4.43 -7.22 24.91
CA PRO A 53 -4.50 -8.32 23.95
C PRO A 53 -5.94 -8.68 23.55
N GLU A 54 -6.95 -8.09 24.20
CA GLU A 54 -8.35 -8.41 23.92
C GLU A 54 -8.79 -7.83 22.58
N LEU A 55 -9.37 -8.69 21.74
CA LEU A 55 -9.87 -8.34 20.42
C LEU A 55 -11.31 -8.82 20.27
N PHE A 56 -12.15 -8.02 19.63
CA PHE A 56 -13.56 -8.33 19.42
C PHE A 56 -13.91 -8.22 17.94
N GLY A 57 -14.56 -9.25 17.41
CA GLY A 57 -14.84 -9.37 15.99
C GLY A 57 -16.23 -9.91 15.69
N HIS A 58 -16.63 -9.78 14.43
CA HIS A 58 -17.85 -10.32 13.89
C HIS A 58 -17.53 -11.60 13.10
N GLU A 59 -18.16 -12.71 13.45
CA GLU A 59 -18.05 -13.94 12.67
C GLU A 59 -18.91 -13.84 11.41
N ILE A 60 -18.29 -14.08 10.25
CA ILE A 60 -18.97 -13.99 8.96
C ILE A 60 -19.81 -15.23 8.76
N ASN A 61 -21.14 -15.05 8.76
CA ASN A 61 -22.14 -16.10 8.55
C ASN A 61 -22.91 -15.95 7.22
N GLY A 62 -22.42 -15.11 6.31
CA GLY A 62 -23.05 -14.80 5.04
C GLY A 62 -22.29 -13.72 4.28
N GLU A 63 -22.78 -13.36 3.10
CA GLU A 63 -22.18 -12.29 2.32
C GLU A 63 -22.32 -10.93 3.03
N ILE A 64 -21.24 -10.17 3.05
CA ILE A 64 -21.19 -8.81 3.58
C ILE A 64 -21.18 -7.77 2.47
N LYS A 65 -21.73 -6.59 2.74
CA LYS A 65 -21.76 -5.45 1.82
C LYS A 65 -21.43 -4.17 2.56
N PHE A 66 -20.99 -3.15 1.84
CA PHE A 66 -20.86 -1.80 2.37
C PHE A 66 -22.21 -1.08 2.35
N PRO A 67 -22.58 -0.30 3.40
CA PRO A 67 -21.90 -0.25 4.69
C PRO A 67 -22.18 -1.53 5.49
N LEU A 68 -21.17 -2.05 6.18
CA LEU A 68 -21.35 -3.14 7.13
C LEU A 68 -21.52 -2.54 8.51
N ASP A 69 -22.64 -2.88 9.16
CA ASP A 69 -22.91 -2.42 10.52
C ASP A 69 -22.14 -3.28 11.53
N PHE A 70 -21.18 -2.66 12.21
CA PHE A 70 -20.32 -3.29 13.20
C PHE A 70 -20.88 -3.07 14.62
N ARG A 71 -22.13 -3.47 14.88
CA ARG A 71 -22.78 -3.23 16.18
C ARG A 71 -22.07 -3.97 17.32
N SER A 72 -21.89 -3.29 18.44
CA SER A 72 -21.11 -3.79 19.59
C SER A 72 -21.73 -5.01 20.29
N ASP A 73 -23.04 -5.16 20.22
CA ASP A 73 -23.80 -6.30 20.77
C ASP A 73 -23.59 -7.59 19.96
N GLN A 74 -23.15 -7.48 18.71
CA GLN A 74 -22.84 -8.62 17.83
C GLN A 74 -21.34 -8.99 17.81
N LEU A 75 -20.53 -8.35 18.65
CA LEU A 75 -19.10 -8.60 18.72
C LEU A 75 -18.75 -9.65 19.77
N ASN A 76 -18.12 -10.73 19.31
CA ASN A 76 -17.60 -11.78 20.16
C ASN A 76 -16.10 -11.57 20.43
N ARG A 77 -15.64 -11.96 21.61
CA ARG A 77 -14.21 -12.00 21.92
C ARG A 77 -13.53 -13.02 21.00
N VAL A 78 -12.42 -12.62 20.39
CA VAL A 78 -11.65 -13.47 19.48
C VAL A 78 -10.63 -14.27 20.27
N ASP A 79 -10.64 -15.59 20.12
CA ASP A 79 -9.58 -16.48 20.61
C ASP A 79 -8.48 -16.59 19.54
N LEU A 80 -7.42 -15.80 19.71
CA LEU A 80 -6.31 -15.74 18.74
C LEU A 80 -5.55 -17.07 18.62
N SER A 81 -5.59 -17.95 19.63
CA SER A 81 -4.95 -19.28 19.57
C SER A 81 -5.60 -20.22 18.56
N ARG A 82 -6.82 -19.89 18.12
CA ARG A 82 -7.60 -20.64 17.12
C ARG A 82 -7.50 -20.05 15.71
N ILE A 83 -6.70 -19.00 15.50
CA ILE A 83 -6.56 -18.39 14.18
C ILE A 83 -5.40 -19.04 13.44
N ASP A 84 -5.66 -19.49 12.22
CA ASP A 84 -4.62 -20.09 11.38
C ASP A 84 -3.84 -18.98 10.67
N PHE A 85 -4.53 -17.98 10.11
CA PHE A 85 -3.92 -16.82 9.43
C PHE A 85 -4.66 -15.51 9.71
N CYS A 86 -3.92 -14.40 9.71
CA CYS A 86 -4.43 -13.05 9.90
C CYS A 86 -4.20 -12.20 8.64
N PHE A 87 -5.27 -11.82 7.93
CA PHE A 87 -5.21 -10.91 6.80
C PHE A 87 -5.28 -9.44 7.28
N LEU A 88 -4.18 -8.71 7.15
CA LEU A 88 -3.99 -7.36 7.67
C LEU A 88 -4.28 -6.29 6.61
N ARG A 89 -5.43 -5.61 6.71
CA ARG A 89 -5.95 -4.61 5.74
C ARG A 89 -6.18 -3.22 6.32
N ILE A 90 -5.28 -2.80 7.21
CA ILE A 90 -5.34 -1.47 7.83
C ILE A 90 -4.50 -0.49 7.00
N ALA A 91 -5.06 0.67 6.70
CA ALA A 91 -4.36 1.77 6.05
C ALA A 91 -3.63 2.64 7.09
N ARG A 92 -2.65 3.43 6.66
CA ARG A 92 -2.03 4.44 7.54
C ARG A 92 -3.04 5.50 7.97
N PRO A 93 -2.91 6.11 9.16
CA PRO A 93 -1.81 5.96 10.14
C PRO A 93 -1.87 4.67 10.96
N ILE A 94 -0.71 4.00 11.10
CA ILE A 94 -0.47 2.86 11.99
C ILE A 94 0.89 3.07 12.65
N HIS A 95 0.98 2.85 13.95
CA HIS A 95 2.22 2.99 14.72
C HIS A 95 3.00 1.67 14.79
N ASP A 96 4.32 1.74 14.85
CA ASP A 96 5.18 0.54 14.96
C ASP A 96 4.87 -0.32 16.19
N GLN A 97 4.37 0.31 17.26
CA GLN A 97 3.93 -0.40 18.46
C GLN A 97 2.79 -1.39 18.18
N PHE A 98 1.87 -1.05 17.26
CA PHE A 98 0.81 -1.97 16.85
C PHE A 98 1.39 -3.23 16.20
N PHE A 99 2.35 -3.09 15.31
CA PHE A 99 2.99 -4.25 14.68
C PHE A 99 3.70 -5.13 15.71
N LYS A 100 4.46 -4.53 16.63
CA LYS A 100 5.12 -5.24 17.75
C LYS A 100 4.11 -5.99 18.63
N HIS A 101 2.98 -5.37 18.92
CA HIS A 101 1.91 -5.99 19.69
C HIS A 101 1.30 -7.17 18.95
N LEU A 102 0.94 -6.98 17.67
CA LEU A 102 0.33 -8.01 16.83
C LEU A 102 1.23 -9.24 16.70
N VAL A 103 2.54 -9.06 16.46
CA VAL A 103 3.48 -10.19 16.35
C VAL A 103 3.77 -10.88 17.69
N SER A 104 3.45 -10.25 18.82
CA SER A 104 3.53 -10.90 20.13
C SER A 104 2.36 -11.85 20.39
N LEU A 105 1.27 -11.72 19.63
CA LEU A 105 0.04 -12.50 19.77
C LEU A 105 -0.18 -13.50 18.63
N ILE A 106 0.28 -13.19 17.41
CA ILE A 106 0.18 -14.03 16.22
C ILE A 106 1.57 -14.14 15.61
N PRO A 107 2.08 -15.34 15.27
CA PRO A 107 3.36 -15.48 14.61
C PRO A 107 3.45 -14.60 13.35
N ASP A 108 4.53 -13.85 13.19
CA ASP A 108 4.71 -12.91 12.06
C ASP A 108 4.45 -13.59 10.71
N ARG A 109 4.89 -14.84 10.55
CA ARG A 109 4.70 -15.63 9.32
C ARG A 109 3.23 -15.92 8.98
N ASN A 110 2.32 -15.89 9.96
CA ASN A 110 0.89 -16.17 9.80
C ASN A 110 0.08 -14.88 9.54
N ILE A 111 0.72 -13.71 9.53
CA ILE A 111 0.07 -12.43 9.21
C ILE A 111 0.37 -12.09 7.75
N ILE A 112 -0.68 -11.80 6.98
CA ILE A 112 -0.60 -11.55 5.54
C ILE A 112 -1.04 -10.11 5.23
N ASN A 113 -0.18 -9.22 4.77
CA ASN A 113 1.29 -9.36 4.65
C ASN A 113 1.98 -9.34 6.02
N ARG A 114 3.21 -9.85 6.09
CA ARG A 114 3.99 -9.90 7.34
C ARG A 114 4.33 -8.49 7.85
N PRO A 115 4.08 -8.17 9.13
CA PRO A 115 4.52 -6.93 9.76
C PRO A 115 6.00 -6.58 9.53
N SER A 116 6.90 -7.57 9.64
CA SER A 116 8.33 -7.37 9.39
C SER A 116 8.62 -6.91 7.94
N GLY A 117 7.99 -7.59 6.97
CA GLY A 117 8.03 -7.22 5.56
C GLY A 117 7.47 -5.83 5.31
N ILE A 118 6.29 -5.53 5.87
CA ILE A 118 5.65 -4.22 5.74
C ILE A 118 6.57 -3.10 6.23
N HIS A 119 7.20 -3.28 7.39
CA HIS A 119 8.11 -2.29 7.97
C HIS A 119 9.28 -1.99 7.03
N LEU A 120 9.89 -3.04 6.46
CA LEU A 120 10.99 -2.91 5.51
C LEU A 120 10.55 -2.25 4.20
N THR A 121 9.51 -2.78 3.56
CA THR A 121 9.12 -2.36 2.19
C THR A 121 8.34 -1.06 2.14
N SER A 122 7.76 -0.61 3.26
CA SER A 122 7.08 0.69 3.34
C SER A 122 8.06 1.86 3.46
N ASN A 123 9.32 1.59 3.81
CA ASN A 123 10.36 2.61 3.77
C ASN A 123 10.74 2.85 2.31
N LYS A 124 10.65 4.09 1.82
CA LYS A 124 10.95 4.40 0.42
C LYS A 124 12.38 4.03 0.01
N ALA A 125 13.34 4.00 0.94
CA ALA A 125 14.70 3.54 0.67
C ALA A 125 14.75 2.10 0.13
N PHE A 126 13.71 1.27 0.37
CA PHE A 126 13.58 -0.06 -0.19
C PHE A 126 13.62 -0.07 -1.73
N LEU A 127 13.20 1.02 -2.40
CA LEU A 127 13.30 1.12 -3.86
C LEU A 127 14.75 1.02 -4.37
N LEU A 128 15.75 1.31 -3.54
CA LEU A 128 17.17 1.13 -3.89
C LEU A 128 17.58 -0.34 -4.00
N GLU A 129 16.83 -1.28 -3.39
CA GLU A 129 17.04 -2.72 -3.62
C GLU A 129 16.54 -3.15 -5.01
N LEU A 130 15.64 -2.38 -5.61
CA LEU A 130 15.02 -2.67 -6.90
C LEU A 130 15.81 -2.02 -8.03
N THR A 131 17.04 -2.47 -8.24
CA THR A 131 17.98 -1.86 -9.20
C THR A 131 17.55 -1.94 -10.67
N LYS A 132 16.53 -2.76 -10.99
CA LYS A 132 15.92 -2.85 -12.31
C LYS A 132 14.58 -2.12 -12.32
N PHE A 133 14.30 -1.39 -13.40
CA PHE A 133 13.07 -0.62 -13.62
C PHE A 133 12.91 0.58 -12.67
N THR A 134 14.00 1.25 -12.34
CA THR A 134 14.00 2.51 -11.58
C THR A 134 14.76 3.59 -12.35
N VAL A 135 14.57 4.84 -11.95
CA VAL A 135 15.39 5.99 -12.40
C VAL A 135 16.57 6.22 -11.46
N ASP A 136 17.40 7.24 -11.73
CA ASP A 136 18.44 7.62 -10.78
C ASP A 136 17.79 7.99 -9.43
N MET A 137 18.35 7.44 -8.35
CA MET A 137 17.85 7.60 -7.00
C MET A 137 19.01 7.61 -6.01
N LYS A 138 18.89 8.44 -4.98
CA LYS A 138 19.88 8.53 -3.90
C LYS A 138 19.17 8.63 -2.56
N LEU A 139 19.66 7.86 -1.59
CA LEU A 139 19.32 8.11 -0.19
C LEU A 139 20.07 9.37 0.28
N CYS A 140 19.31 10.42 0.60
CA CYS A 140 19.85 11.67 1.10
C CYS A 140 19.63 11.77 2.61
N ASN A 141 20.71 11.73 3.38
CA ASN A 141 20.66 11.81 4.84
C ASN A 141 20.88 13.23 5.36
N ASN A 142 21.38 14.13 4.51
CA ASN A 142 21.69 15.52 4.83
C ASN A 142 21.50 16.42 3.60
N TRP A 143 21.61 17.74 3.80
CA TRP A 143 21.48 18.72 2.73
C TRP A 143 22.51 18.53 1.60
N LYS A 144 23.75 18.19 1.93
CA LYS A 144 24.81 17.99 0.93
C LYS A 144 24.44 16.87 -0.03
N ASP A 145 23.80 15.80 0.46
CA ASP A 145 23.31 14.74 -0.41
C ASP A 145 22.24 15.22 -1.39
N ILE A 146 21.32 16.08 -0.92
CA ILE A 146 20.27 16.70 -1.73
C ILE A 146 20.90 17.60 -2.80
N GLU A 147 21.85 18.45 -2.40
CA GLU A 147 22.59 19.37 -3.26
C GLU A 147 23.36 18.67 -4.38
N GLU A 148 24.09 17.61 -4.03
CA GLU A 148 24.78 16.78 -5.02
C GLU A 148 23.83 16.09 -6.01
N PHE A 149 22.60 15.76 -5.60
CA PHE A 149 21.64 15.08 -6.45
C PHE A 149 20.93 16.05 -7.40
N TYR A 150 20.34 17.14 -6.88
CA TYR A 150 19.60 18.07 -7.74
C TYR A 150 20.52 18.89 -8.67
N ALA A 151 21.82 18.96 -8.39
CA ALA A 151 22.80 19.55 -9.29
C ALA A 151 22.95 18.77 -10.62
N LYS A 152 22.56 17.49 -10.66
CA LYS A 152 22.63 16.65 -11.87
C LYS A 152 21.37 16.75 -12.73
N HIS A 153 20.21 16.77 -12.11
CA HIS A 153 18.90 16.79 -12.76
C HIS A 153 17.82 17.27 -11.79
N ALA A 154 16.69 17.71 -12.35
CA ALA A 154 15.49 17.94 -11.56
C ALA A 154 15.11 16.67 -10.77
N CYS A 155 14.61 16.84 -9.55
CA CYS A 155 14.35 15.70 -8.67
C CYS A 155 13.09 15.87 -7.82
N VAL A 156 12.59 14.74 -7.34
CA VAL A 156 11.57 14.65 -6.31
C VAL A 156 12.20 14.07 -5.07
N LEU A 157 12.08 14.77 -3.94
CA LEU A 157 12.46 14.26 -2.62
C LEU A 157 11.23 13.66 -1.96
N LYS A 158 11.31 12.38 -1.59
CA LYS A 158 10.23 11.68 -0.88
C LYS A 158 10.69 11.33 0.54
N PRO A 159 10.01 11.82 1.60
CA PRO A 159 10.36 11.44 2.97
C PRO A 159 10.20 9.93 3.15
N LEU A 160 11.14 9.29 3.86
CA LEU A 160 11.25 7.83 3.90
C LEU A 160 9.99 7.12 4.40
N LEU A 161 9.32 7.69 5.41
CA LEU A 161 8.18 7.08 6.09
C LEU A 161 6.84 7.79 5.83
N SER A 162 6.82 8.83 5.00
CA SER A 162 5.58 9.55 4.68
C SER A 162 4.65 8.73 3.78
N TYR A 163 3.38 9.10 3.75
CA TYR A 163 2.34 8.42 2.96
C TYR A 163 1.34 9.44 2.42
N GLY A 164 0.66 9.07 1.34
CA GLY A 164 -0.37 9.91 0.73
C GLY A 164 0.14 11.22 0.14
N GLY A 165 1.39 11.25 -0.35
CA GLY A 165 1.97 12.44 -0.98
C GLY A 165 2.47 13.52 -0.01
N LYS A 166 2.36 13.32 1.32
CA LYS A 166 2.77 14.30 2.31
C LYS A 166 4.29 14.51 2.33
N GLY A 167 4.70 15.77 2.40
CA GLY A 167 6.10 16.17 2.48
C GLY A 167 6.92 15.89 1.22
N ILE A 168 6.28 15.55 0.09
CA ILE A 168 6.99 15.42 -1.18
C ILE A 168 7.44 16.81 -1.64
N VAL A 169 8.69 16.89 -2.07
CA VAL A 169 9.33 18.12 -2.55
C VAL A 169 9.71 17.91 -4.01
N LYS A 170 9.38 18.86 -4.89
CA LYS A 170 9.93 18.88 -6.26
C LYS A 170 10.98 19.98 -6.35
N ILE A 171 12.17 19.66 -6.84
CA ILE A 171 13.24 20.63 -7.09
C ILE A 171 13.51 20.66 -8.59
N LYS A 172 13.34 21.83 -9.21
CA LYS A 172 13.61 22.04 -10.64
C LYS A 172 14.04 23.48 -10.87
N GLU A 173 15.17 23.67 -11.56
CA GLU A 173 15.67 24.99 -11.98
C GLU A 173 15.80 26.01 -10.83
N GLY A 174 16.24 25.57 -9.65
CA GLY A 174 16.38 26.42 -8.46
C GLY A 174 15.07 26.75 -7.73
N HIS A 175 13.94 26.29 -8.25
CA HIS A 175 12.63 26.38 -7.63
C HIS A 175 12.25 25.09 -6.92
N VAL A 176 11.49 25.25 -5.84
CA VAL A 176 11.02 24.16 -4.98
C VAL A 176 9.51 24.23 -4.84
N ASP A 177 8.81 23.18 -5.23
CA ASP A 177 7.39 22.98 -4.89
C ASP A 177 7.29 22.11 -3.63
N TYR A 178 6.69 22.65 -2.57
CA TYR A 178 6.52 22.00 -1.27
C TYR A 178 5.22 22.47 -0.60
N GLU A 179 4.39 21.54 -0.14
CA GLU A 179 3.13 21.81 0.61
C GLU A 179 2.27 22.94 0.01
N ASN A 180 1.89 22.79 -1.27
CA ASN A 180 1.10 23.74 -2.05
C ASN A 180 1.74 25.14 -2.24
N SER A 181 3.04 25.28 -1.97
CA SER A 181 3.78 26.52 -2.13
C SER A 181 4.96 26.31 -3.07
N THR A 182 5.31 27.35 -3.83
CA THR A 182 6.55 27.40 -4.62
C THR A 182 7.50 28.41 -3.99
N MET A 183 8.76 28.03 -3.78
CA MET A 183 9.79 28.86 -3.15
C MET A 183 11.16 28.64 -3.81
N THR A 184 12.17 29.40 -3.39
CA THR A 184 13.55 29.18 -3.84
C THR A 184 14.21 28.04 -3.07
N ILE A 185 15.26 27.46 -3.65
CA ILE A 185 16.04 26.40 -2.98
C ILE A 185 16.66 26.87 -1.66
N GLU A 186 17.04 28.14 -1.53
CA GLU A 186 17.59 28.72 -0.29
C GLU A 186 16.53 28.83 0.82
N ALA A 187 15.30 29.19 0.46
CA ALA A 187 14.18 29.20 1.38
C ALA A 187 13.89 27.78 1.88
N PHE A 188 13.86 26.80 0.97
CA PHE A 188 13.67 25.40 1.35
C PHE A 188 14.82 24.84 2.20
N LYS A 189 16.08 25.20 1.90
CA LYS A 189 17.25 24.85 2.74
C LYS A 189 17.08 25.31 4.18
N SER A 190 16.51 26.50 4.37
CA SER A 190 16.22 27.04 5.70
C SER A 190 15.15 26.23 6.42
N ILE A 191 14.10 25.80 5.72
CA ILE A 191 13.07 24.89 6.26
C ILE A 191 13.68 23.55 6.65
N TYR A 192 14.46 22.94 5.74
CA TYR A 192 15.15 21.67 5.99
C TYR A 192 16.06 21.74 7.22
N ASN A 193 16.81 22.82 7.39
CA ASN A 193 17.73 22.95 8.53
C ASN A 193 17.01 23.09 9.88
N ASN A 194 15.76 23.57 9.89
CA ASN A 194 14.96 23.67 11.10
C ASN A 194 14.39 22.31 11.54
N ASP A 195 14.06 21.43 10.58
CA ASP A 195 13.54 20.08 10.84
C ASP A 195 14.14 19.08 9.83
N PRO A 196 15.42 18.70 10.02
CA PRO A 196 16.13 17.86 9.07
C PRO A 196 15.59 16.43 9.12
N GLN A 197 15.27 15.89 7.95
CA GLN A 197 14.79 14.52 7.80
C GLN A 197 15.41 13.85 6.56
N PRO A 198 15.56 12.51 6.57
CA PRO A 198 16.07 11.81 5.41
C PRO A 198 15.04 11.74 4.28
N TYR A 199 15.53 11.81 3.05
CA TYR A 199 14.75 11.69 1.83
C TYR A 199 15.30 10.59 0.94
N LEU A 200 14.43 9.93 0.18
CA LEU A 200 14.81 9.33 -1.08
C LEU A 200 14.68 10.41 -2.16
N ALA A 201 15.80 10.84 -2.73
CA ALA A 201 15.81 11.65 -3.93
C ALA A 201 15.65 10.74 -5.15
N MET A 202 14.81 11.15 -6.10
CA MET A 202 14.50 10.42 -7.33
C MET A 202 14.50 11.41 -8.48
N GLU A 203 15.04 11.04 -9.64
CA GLU A 203 14.97 11.87 -10.85
C GLU A 203 13.50 12.25 -11.14
N TYR A 204 13.25 13.53 -11.45
CA TYR A 204 11.92 13.98 -11.80
C TYR A 204 11.53 13.52 -13.20
N ALA A 205 10.39 12.83 -13.29
CA ALA A 205 9.80 12.42 -14.55
C ALA A 205 8.97 13.57 -15.16
N GLU A 206 9.49 14.20 -16.21
CA GLU A 206 8.79 15.26 -16.95
C GLU A 206 7.47 14.76 -17.58
N GLN A 207 7.40 13.45 -17.85
CA GLN A 207 6.24 12.78 -18.43
C GLN A 207 5.19 12.36 -17.40
N VAL A 208 5.21 12.91 -16.18
CA VAL A 208 4.22 12.59 -15.13
C VAL A 208 2.77 12.82 -15.56
N SER A 209 2.54 13.71 -16.53
CA SER A 209 1.22 13.93 -17.14
C SER A 209 0.66 12.72 -17.89
N LYS A 210 1.51 11.76 -18.29
CA LYS A 210 1.09 10.46 -18.83
C LYS A 210 0.47 9.53 -17.78
N GLY A 211 0.48 9.95 -16.52
CA GLY A 211 -0.23 9.32 -15.42
C GLY A 211 0.59 8.31 -14.63
N ASP A 212 0.13 8.12 -13.40
CA ASP A 212 0.57 7.10 -12.47
C ASP A 212 -0.28 5.85 -12.67
N LYS A 213 0.34 4.76 -13.12
CA LYS A 213 -0.35 3.49 -13.26
C LYS A 213 -0.12 2.62 -12.04
N ARG A 214 -1.22 2.27 -11.37
CA ARG A 214 -1.25 1.33 -10.25
C ARG A 214 -1.53 -0.07 -10.74
N ILE A 215 -0.66 -1.01 -10.37
CA ILE A 215 -0.77 -2.43 -10.66
C ILE A 215 -0.98 -3.15 -9.34
N VAL A 216 -2.10 -3.85 -9.20
CA VAL A 216 -2.46 -4.61 -8.00
C VAL A 216 -2.04 -6.05 -8.20
N VAL A 217 -1.17 -6.56 -7.32
CA VAL A 217 -0.54 -7.87 -7.46
C VAL A 217 -0.78 -8.72 -6.22
N ALA A 218 -1.18 -9.98 -6.41
CA ALA A 218 -1.26 -10.98 -5.35
C ALA A 218 -0.51 -12.26 -5.79
N GLY A 219 0.38 -12.79 -4.95
CA GLY A 219 1.09 -14.05 -5.23
C GLY A 219 1.80 -14.05 -6.59
N GLY A 220 2.42 -12.93 -6.96
CA GLY A 220 3.09 -12.76 -8.25
C GLY A 220 2.18 -12.65 -9.48
N LYS A 221 0.86 -12.53 -9.29
CA LYS A 221 -0.12 -12.36 -10.38
C LYS A 221 -0.73 -10.96 -10.34
N ILE A 222 -0.76 -10.31 -11.50
CA ILE A 222 -1.50 -9.05 -11.69
C ILE A 222 -2.99 -9.36 -11.63
N LEU A 223 -3.69 -8.67 -10.73
CA LEU A 223 -5.14 -8.77 -10.56
C LEU A 223 -5.88 -7.62 -11.23
N ALA A 224 -5.29 -6.41 -11.22
CA ALA A 224 -5.89 -5.23 -11.85
C ALA A 224 -4.81 -4.19 -12.14
N CYS A 225 -4.99 -3.43 -13.21
CA CYS A 225 -4.23 -2.20 -13.44
C CYS A 225 -5.18 -1.01 -13.61
N SER A 226 -4.82 0.13 -13.01
CA SER A 226 -5.53 1.39 -13.24
C SER A 226 -4.57 2.54 -13.50
N LEU A 227 -4.79 3.25 -14.60
CA LEU A 227 -4.08 4.48 -14.94
C LEU A 227 -4.77 5.67 -14.27
N ARG A 228 -4.02 6.40 -13.46
CA ARG A 228 -4.47 7.58 -12.72
C ARG A 228 -3.86 8.82 -13.34
N LEU A 229 -4.70 9.71 -13.85
CA LEU A 229 -4.26 10.95 -14.47
C LEU A 229 -4.34 12.10 -13.46
N PRO A 230 -3.35 12.99 -13.42
CA PRO A 230 -3.43 14.18 -12.58
C PRO A 230 -4.52 15.12 -13.12
N LYS A 231 -4.99 16.03 -12.26
CA LYS A 231 -5.83 17.14 -12.71
C LYS A 231 -5.01 18.05 -13.63
N GLU A 232 -5.64 18.70 -14.60
CA GLU A 232 -4.98 19.67 -15.46
C GLU A 232 -4.26 20.75 -14.65
N GLY A 233 -2.98 20.98 -14.96
CA GLY A 233 -2.11 21.93 -14.24
C GLY A 233 -1.43 21.38 -12.97
N GLU A 234 -1.79 20.19 -12.51
CA GLU A 234 -1.17 19.54 -11.35
C GLU A 234 -0.18 18.45 -11.78
N TRP A 235 0.86 18.23 -10.98
CA TRP A 235 1.85 17.17 -11.24
C TRP A 235 1.64 15.92 -10.35
N LEU A 236 0.82 16.02 -9.30
CA LEU A 236 0.50 14.90 -8.42
C LEU A 236 -0.78 14.19 -8.89
N CYS A 237 -0.68 12.89 -9.13
CA CYS A 237 -1.79 12.04 -9.61
C CYS A 237 -2.73 11.58 -8.48
N ASN A 238 -3.10 12.50 -7.57
CA ASN A 238 -3.97 12.17 -6.45
C ASN A 238 -5.45 12.22 -6.86
N ILE A 239 -6.12 11.06 -6.93
CA ILE A 239 -7.55 10.95 -7.27
C ILE A 239 -8.39 11.81 -6.31
N ALA A 240 -8.03 11.88 -5.03
CA ALA A 240 -8.75 12.68 -4.04
C ALA A 240 -8.72 14.20 -4.33
N GLN A 241 -7.84 14.66 -5.21
CA GLN A 241 -7.71 16.06 -5.64
C GLN A 241 -8.29 16.31 -7.04
N GLY A 242 -9.10 15.39 -7.56
CA GLY A 242 -9.82 15.55 -8.83
C GLY A 242 -9.17 14.91 -10.06
N GLY A 243 -8.21 13.99 -9.85
CA GLY A 243 -7.68 13.14 -10.93
C GLY A 243 -8.69 12.06 -11.38
N SER A 244 -8.52 11.53 -12.59
CA SER A 244 -9.33 10.42 -13.12
C SER A 244 -8.63 9.06 -12.97
N SER A 245 -9.38 7.96 -12.99
CA SER A 245 -8.84 6.60 -12.95
C SER A 245 -9.51 5.73 -13.99
N HIS A 246 -8.72 5.07 -14.83
CA HIS A 246 -9.19 4.20 -15.91
C HIS A 246 -8.59 2.80 -15.78
N ILE A 247 -9.40 1.76 -15.91
CA ILE A 247 -8.89 0.38 -15.94
C ILE A 247 -8.09 0.19 -17.24
N THR A 248 -6.97 -0.50 -17.13
CA THR A 248 -6.04 -0.74 -18.24
C THR A 248 -5.50 -2.16 -18.17
N GLU A 249 -4.97 -2.66 -19.28
CA GLU A 249 -4.19 -3.90 -19.29
C GLU A 249 -2.72 -3.61 -18.96
N PRO A 250 -1.99 -4.57 -18.35
CA PRO A 250 -0.55 -4.43 -18.18
C PRO A 250 0.18 -4.48 -19.52
N ASP A 251 1.23 -3.68 -19.68
CA ASP A 251 2.14 -3.79 -20.82
C ASP A 251 3.27 -4.82 -20.55
N LYS A 252 4.11 -5.05 -21.56
CA LYS A 252 5.20 -6.02 -21.47
C LYS A 252 6.21 -5.66 -20.37
N THR A 253 6.57 -4.38 -20.27
CA THR A 253 7.54 -3.90 -19.27
C THR A 253 6.99 -4.09 -17.86
N GLU A 254 5.70 -3.81 -17.65
CA GLU A 254 5.02 -4.00 -16.37
C GLU A 254 4.89 -5.49 -15.97
N LEU A 255 4.65 -6.38 -16.95
CA LEU A 255 4.68 -7.83 -16.71
C LEU A 255 6.09 -8.27 -16.26
N GLU A 256 7.14 -7.76 -16.90
CA GLU A 256 8.53 -8.03 -16.50
C GLU A 256 8.88 -7.44 -15.12
N MET A 257 8.36 -6.25 -14.78
CA MET A 257 8.50 -5.66 -13.45
C MET A 257 7.91 -6.56 -12.38
N VAL A 258 6.67 -7.02 -12.56
CA VAL A 258 6.01 -7.89 -11.59
C VAL A 258 6.75 -9.22 -11.45
N HIS A 259 7.19 -9.81 -12.57
CA HIS A 259 8.00 -11.03 -12.54
C HIS A 259 9.32 -10.87 -11.77
N TYR A 260 9.97 -9.71 -11.89
CA TYR A 260 11.21 -9.39 -11.17
C TYR A 260 10.99 -9.11 -9.68
N ILE A 261 9.98 -8.30 -9.34
CA ILE A 261 9.79 -7.78 -7.97
C ILE A 261 9.09 -8.80 -7.06
N SER A 262 8.14 -9.58 -7.59
CA SER A 262 7.32 -10.46 -6.76
C SER A 262 8.12 -11.47 -5.92
N PRO A 263 9.14 -12.18 -6.45
CA PRO A 263 9.96 -13.06 -5.63
C PRO A 263 10.69 -12.34 -4.48
N ILE A 264 11.19 -11.12 -4.73
CA ILE A 264 11.90 -10.29 -3.73
C ILE A 264 10.96 -9.89 -2.59
N LEU A 265 9.73 -9.52 -2.94
CA LEU A 265 8.69 -9.15 -1.98
C LEU A 265 8.16 -10.37 -1.21
N GLU A 266 8.00 -11.50 -1.88
CA GLU A 266 7.51 -12.75 -1.30
C GLU A 266 8.50 -13.32 -0.27
N GLU A 267 9.81 -13.25 -0.52
CA GLU A 267 10.86 -13.61 0.45
C GLU A 267 10.70 -12.80 1.75
N LYS A 268 10.27 -11.54 1.63
CA LYS A 268 10.00 -10.62 2.75
C LYS A 268 8.60 -10.79 3.34
N GLY A 269 7.81 -11.75 2.86
CA GLY A 269 6.46 -12.04 3.35
C GLY A 269 5.37 -11.08 2.86
N ILE A 270 5.61 -10.42 1.72
CA ILE A 270 4.64 -9.56 1.03
C ILE A 270 3.97 -10.36 -0.09
N PHE A 271 2.73 -10.79 0.17
CA PHE A 271 1.89 -11.52 -0.78
C PHE A 271 1.05 -10.58 -1.66
N TYR A 272 0.46 -9.53 -1.06
CA TYR A 272 -0.51 -8.65 -1.71
C TYR A 272 -0.07 -7.18 -1.67
N PHE A 273 0.24 -6.59 -2.82
CA PHE A 273 0.78 -5.24 -2.89
C PHE A 273 0.25 -4.45 -4.10
N GLY A 274 0.36 -3.12 -4.01
CA GLY A 274 0.22 -2.22 -5.15
C GLY A 274 1.59 -1.75 -5.61
N LEU A 275 1.85 -1.82 -6.92
CA LEU A 275 3.02 -1.27 -7.57
C LEU A 275 2.60 -0.05 -8.39
N ASP A 276 3.17 1.11 -8.07
CA ASP A 276 2.89 2.33 -8.80
C ASP A 276 4.04 2.61 -9.78
N THR A 277 3.69 2.94 -11.01
CA THR A 277 4.65 3.21 -12.07
C THR A 277 4.39 4.56 -12.73
N LEU A 278 5.47 5.20 -13.14
CA LEU A 278 5.46 6.46 -13.90
C LEU A 278 6.21 6.25 -15.21
N VAL A 279 5.99 7.13 -16.18
CA VAL A 279 6.77 7.17 -17.42
C VAL A 279 7.97 8.08 -17.20
N GLY A 280 9.18 7.56 -17.41
CA GLY A 280 10.45 8.27 -17.26
C GLY A 280 10.73 9.22 -18.43
N ASN A 281 11.86 9.93 -18.30
CA ASN A 281 12.33 10.88 -19.31
C ASN A 281 12.79 10.19 -20.61
N ASP A 282 13.16 8.90 -20.52
CA ASP A 282 13.48 8.02 -21.64
C ASP A 282 12.24 7.45 -22.35
N GLY A 283 11.04 7.69 -21.81
CA GLY A 283 9.78 7.19 -22.34
C GLY A 283 9.37 5.80 -21.84
N GLU A 284 10.21 5.13 -21.06
CA GLU A 284 9.93 3.83 -20.46
C GLU A 284 9.23 3.97 -19.10
N ARG A 285 8.48 2.94 -18.69
CA ARG A 285 7.90 2.94 -17.34
C ARG A 285 8.95 2.54 -16.30
N PHE A 286 8.88 3.16 -15.13
CA PHE A 286 9.69 2.83 -13.97
C PHE A 286 8.83 2.77 -12.70
N ILE A 287 9.33 2.07 -11.69
CA ILE A 287 8.70 1.89 -10.39
C ILE A 287 8.88 3.16 -9.57
N SER A 288 7.77 3.79 -9.17
CA SER A 288 7.78 4.99 -8.35
C SER A 288 7.47 4.73 -6.88
N GLU A 289 6.68 3.70 -6.57
CA GLU A 289 6.25 3.37 -5.20
C GLU A 289 5.77 1.91 -5.09
N ILE A 290 5.91 1.33 -3.89
CA ILE A 290 5.34 0.04 -3.52
C ILE A 290 4.48 0.22 -2.27
N ASN A 291 3.26 -0.30 -2.33
CA ASN A 291 2.25 -0.23 -1.29
C ASN A 291 1.93 -1.62 -0.75
N THR A 292 2.40 -1.95 0.46
CA THR A 292 2.26 -3.31 1.05
C THR A 292 1.26 -3.40 2.21
N LEU A 293 0.59 -2.29 2.53
CA LEU A 293 -0.50 -2.23 3.52
C LEU A 293 -1.86 -2.47 2.84
N SER A 294 -2.85 -1.62 3.10
CA SER A 294 -4.17 -1.69 2.50
C SER A 294 -4.18 -1.00 1.12
N ILE A 295 -4.14 -1.81 0.07
CA ILE A 295 -4.38 -1.45 -1.32
C ILE A 295 -5.82 -1.80 -1.76
N GLY A 296 -6.40 -0.96 -2.61
CA GLY A 296 -7.68 -1.19 -3.28
C GLY A 296 -7.51 -1.44 -4.78
N GLY A 297 -8.60 -1.42 -5.54
CA GLY A 297 -8.57 -1.43 -7.01
C GLY A 297 -9.18 -2.68 -7.66
N ILE A 298 -9.16 -3.85 -7.01
CA ILE A 298 -9.69 -5.08 -7.62
C ILE A 298 -11.22 -5.11 -7.75
N VAL A 299 -11.96 -4.50 -6.81
CA VAL A 299 -13.43 -4.46 -6.87
C VAL A 299 -13.94 -3.55 -7.99
N PRO A 300 -13.42 -2.31 -8.16
CA PRO A 300 -13.71 -1.52 -9.35
C PRO A 300 -13.35 -2.23 -10.66
N ALA A 301 -12.19 -2.89 -10.72
CA ALA A 301 -11.77 -3.63 -11.90
C ALA A 301 -12.71 -4.80 -12.24
N GLU A 302 -13.14 -5.57 -11.23
CA GLU A 302 -14.09 -6.68 -11.39
C GLU A 302 -15.43 -6.18 -11.93
N LYS A 303 -15.95 -5.06 -11.41
CA LYS A 303 -17.19 -4.45 -11.90
C LYS A 303 -17.11 -4.02 -13.37
N ILE A 304 -15.97 -3.48 -13.79
CA ILE A 304 -15.77 -2.95 -15.15
C ILE A 304 -15.50 -4.08 -16.15
N THR A 305 -14.68 -5.06 -15.77
CA THR A 305 -14.25 -6.15 -16.66
C THR A 305 -15.22 -7.34 -16.67
N GLY A 306 -16.02 -7.51 -15.62
CA GLY A 306 -16.86 -8.69 -15.41
C GLY A 306 -16.08 -9.96 -15.02
N LEU A 307 -14.77 -9.87 -14.84
CA LEU A 307 -13.92 -11.00 -14.44
C LEU A 307 -14.01 -11.25 -12.93
N ASN A 308 -13.94 -12.52 -12.51
CA ASN A 308 -13.96 -12.91 -11.09
C ASN A 308 -12.59 -12.71 -10.40
N ILE A 309 -12.16 -11.45 -10.28
CA ILE A 309 -10.86 -11.05 -9.72
C ILE A 309 -10.80 -11.35 -8.22
N THR A 310 -11.88 -11.15 -7.48
CA THR A 310 -11.95 -11.44 -6.03
C THR A 310 -11.90 -12.94 -5.75
N GLY A 311 -12.51 -13.77 -6.60
CA GLY A 311 -12.35 -15.22 -6.58
C GLY A 311 -10.91 -15.65 -6.86
N GLN A 312 -10.29 -15.10 -7.91
CA GLN A 312 -8.88 -15.35 -8.21
C GLN A 312 -7.97 -14.97 -7.04
N PHE A 313 -8.22 -13.83 -6.38
CA PHE A 313 -7.51 -13.44 -5.17
C PHE A 313 -7.65 -14.50 -4.06
N ALA A 314 -8.87 -14.98 -3.82
CA ALA A 314 -9.12 -15.98 -2.77
C ALA A 314 -8.35 -17.27 -3.02
N ASP A 315 -8.32 -17.77 -4.26
CA ASP A 315 -7.56 -18.97 -4.62
C ASP A 315 -6.05 -18.76 -4.38
N LEU A 316 -5.50 -17.62 -4.83
CA LEU A 316 -4.09 -17.27 -4.62
C LEU A 316 -3.75 -17.12 -3.13
N PHE A 317 -4.63 -16.48 -2.36
CA PHE A 317 -4.45 -16.29 -0.92
C PHE A 317 -4.40 -17.63 -0.19
N ILE A 318 -5.31 -18.54 -0.51
CA ILE A 318 -5.35 -19.86 0.12
C ILE A 318 -4.11 -20.68 -0.25
N ASN A 319 -3.72 -20.70 -1.54
CA ASN A 319 -2.52 -21.41 -1.97
C ASN A 319 -1.26 -20.87 -1.25
N TYR A 320 -1.15 -19.55 -1.10
CA TYR A 320 -0.06 -18.93 -0.36
C TYR A 320 -0.09 -19.34 1.12
N CYS A 321 -1.24 -19.29 1.79
CA CYS A 321 -1.39 -19.77 3.16
C CYS A 321 -1.00 -21.25 3.31
N GLU A 322 -1.39 -22.13 2.38
CA GLU A 322 -1.03 -23.55 2.41
C GLU A 322 0.48 -23.77 2.27
N SER A 323 1.17 -22.95 1.48
CA SER A 323 2.63 -23.03 1.34
C SER A 323 3.41 -22.66 2.61
N LEU A 324 2.76 -22.02 3.58
CA LEU A 324 3.37 -21.57 4.84
C LEU A 324 3.18 -22.56 6.00
N ILE A 325 2.40 -23.63 5.81
CA ILE A 325 2.11 -24.64 6.84
C ILE A 325 3.23 -25.69 6.85
#